data_AF-A0A942ZDV2-F1
#
_entry.id   AF-A0A942ZDV2-F1
#
_cell.length_a   1.000
_cell.length_b   1.000
_cell.length_c   1.000
_cell.angle_alpha   90.00
_cell.angle_beta   90.00
_cell.angle_gamma   90.00
#
_symmetry.space_group_name_H-M   'P 1'
#
loop_
_entity.id
_entity.type
_entity.pdbx_description
1 polymer ?
#
loop_
_entity_poly.entity_id
_entity_poly.type
_entity_poly.pdbx_seq_one_letter_code
_entity_poly.pdbx_strand_id
1 'polypeptide(L)'
;MFFLKKFLLGFGALFLILLGGAGTQSESTLLQGSGFLGLVIGLIVLYIFAKMAWRAMGCLPSIFLILAIIVFILYAIGAFSGGVTNVGSNLRNFLGQGHTAQRDVIAAPSQGMAVPLLSDEEFDVPISESFSSPQASAQPQAVPQQTANQGFNPQNYPAVYSAAQVVSADTLIIGGRYLRLFGIDAPENNQTCADRTGRAYACGRQATSWLKGWIADNELECRIIQQDQRGNMIGICSLGAYDLGAALVNAGWAVVYSEHSDIYMPYQVQAQQNARGLWQGEFYMPWDWRKIQARKPKIKVINKPKARKRTFLNPMGN
;
A
#
# COMPACT_ATOMS: atom_id res chain seq x y z
N MET A 1 -27.05 27.39 3.22
CA MET A 1 -26.71 28.29 4.36
C MET A 1 -25.38 27.98 5.07
N PHE A 2 -24.88 26.74 5.07
CA PHE A 2 -23.63 26.39 5.78
C PHE A 2 -22.35 26.95 5.12
N PHE A 3 -22.37 27.16 3.80
CA PHE A 3 -21.23 27.70 3.04
C PHE A 3 -21.02 29.21 3.25
N LEU A 4 -22.09 29.99 3.31
CA LEU A 4 -22.01 31.46 3.45
C LEU A 4 -21.42 31.88 4.81
N LYS A 5 -21.84 31.22 5.90
CA LYS A 5 -21.24 31.43 7.24
C LYS A 5 -19.74 31.10 7.27
N LYS A 6 -19.33 30.06 6.53
CA LYS A 6 -17.92 29.64 6.46
C LYS A 6 -17.07 30.60 5.63
N PHE A 7 -17.63 31.15 4.55
CA PHE A 7 -16.94 32.14 3.71
C PHE A 7 -16.73 33.47 4.46
N LEU A 8 -17.73 33.92 5.23
CA LEU A 8 -17.64 35.11 6.08
C LEU A 8 -16.56 34.99 7.17
N LEU A 9 -16.40 33.80 7.76
CA LEU A 9 -15.33 33.51 8.72
C LEU A 9 -13.93 33.58 8.10
N GLY A 10 -13.75 33.07 6.87
CA GLY A 10 -12.48 33.17 6.14
C GLY A 10 -12.11 34.61 5.78
N PHE A 11 -13.09 35.39 5.32
CA PHE A 11 -12.89 36.81 4.99
C PHE A 11 -12.57 37.65 6.24
N GLY A 12 -13.19 37.34 7.38
CA GLY A 12 -12.88 37.95 8.66
C GLY A 12 -11.45 37.68 9.14
N ALA A 13 -10.92 36.48 8.92
CA ALA A 13 -9.53 36.14 9.24
C ALA A 13 -8.53 36.92 8.35
N LEU A 14 -8.83 37.04 7.05
CA LEU A 14 -8.01 37.83 6.12
C LEU A 14 -7.98 39.32 6.52
N PHE A 15 -9.12 39.86 6.93
CA PHE A 15 -9.24 41.24 7.38
C PHE A 15 -8.46 41.50 8.69
N LEU A 16 -8.49 40.56 9.64
CA LEU A 16 -7.69 40.65 10.87
C LEU A 16 -6.18 40.56 10.61
N ILE A 17 -5.74 39.74 9.64
CA ILE A 17 -4.32 39.68 9.24
C ILE A 17 -3.89 41.00 8.60
N LEU A 18 -4.73 41.60 7.74
CA LEU A 18 -4.44 42.87 7.07
C LEU A 18 -4.39 44.05 8.06
N LEU A 19 -5.33 44.11 9.01
CA LEU A 19 -5.31 45.13 10.08
C LEU A 19 -4.16 44.91 11.07
N GLY A 20 -3.88 43.66 11.46
CA GLY A 20 -2.76 43.33 12.34
C GLY A 20 -1.39 43.64 11.72
N GLY A 21 -1.25 43.44 10.40
CA GLY A 21 -0.05 43.76 9.65
C GLY A 21 0.27 45.26 9.55
N ALA A 22 -0.73 46.14 9.63
CA ALA A 22 -0.50 47.58 9.70
C ALA A 22 0.03 48.02 11.07
N GLY A 23 -0.32 47.30 12.15
CA GLY A 23 0.10 47.61 13.52
C GLY A 23 1.55 47.27 13.84
N THR A 24 2.19 46.35 13.09
CA THR A 24 3.59 45.96 13.33
C THR A 24 4.62 47.02 12.91
N GLN A 25 4.20 48.02 12.14
CA GLN A 25 5.03 49.13 11.65
C GLN A 25 4.94 50.40 12.53
N SER A 26 4.18 50.36 13.63
CA SER A 26 4.00 51.51 14.53
C SER A 26 5.14 51.63 15.55
N GLU A 27 5.64 52.85 15.78
CA GLU A 27 6.69 53.14 16.77
C GLU A 27 6.23 52.97 18.23
N SER A 28 4.91 52.93 18.47
CA SER A 28 4.35 52.71 19.80
C SER A 28 4.35 51.21 20.18
N THR A 29 5.07 50.86 21.24
CA THR A 29 5.23 49.47 21.74
C THR A 29 3.90 48.77 22.07
N LEU A 30 2.92 49.52 22.58
CA LEU A 30 1.58 49.00 22.88
C LEU A 30 0.80 48.63 21.61
N LEU A 31 0.94 49.44 20.56
CA LEU A 31 0.28 49.21 19.27
C LEU A 31 0.99 48.10 18.48
N GLN A 32 2.32 48.04 18.56
CA GLN A 32 3.13 46.98 17.96
C GLN A 32 2.84 45.60 18.57
N GLY A 33 2.64 45.54 19.89
CA GLY A 33 2.25 44.31 20.59
C GLY A 33 0.87 43.79 20.16
N SER A 34 -0.08 44.69 19.94
CA SER A 34 -1.42 44.33 19.44
C SER A 34 -1.39 43.84 17.98
N GLY A 35 -0.50 44.38 17.15
CA GLY A 35 -0.29 43.94 15.76
C GLY A 35 0.26 42.51 15.68
N PHE A 36 1.24 42.18 16.54
CA PHE A 36 1.79 40.82 16.60
C PHE A 36 0.74 39.81 17.08
N LEU A 37 -0.04 40.15 18.10
CA LEU A 37 -1.12 39.29 18.60
C LEU A 37 -2.20 39.04 17.54
N GLY A 38 -2.57 40.08 16.78
CA GLY A 38 -3.51 39.97 15.66
C GLY A 38 -3.01 39.06 14.53
N LEU A 39 -1.71 39.13 14.21
CA LEU A 39 -1.09 38.27 13.20
C LEU A 39 -1.09 36.80 13.63
N VAL A 40 -0.71 36.51 14.88
CA VAL A 40 -0.70 35.15 15.43
C VAL A 40 -2.11 34.55 15.43
N ILE A 41 -3.10 35.30 15.92
CA ILE A 41 -4.51 34.85 15.93
C ILE A 41 -5.00 34.62 14.50
N GLY A 42 -4.68 35.54 13.57
CA GLY A 42 -5.02 35.42 12.16
C GLY A 42 -4.47 34.15 11.51
N LEU A 43 -3.19 33.83 11.74
CA LEU A 43 -2.56 32.61 11.23
C LEU A 43 -3.16 31.33 11.81
N ILE A 44 -3.48 31.31 13.11
CA ILE A 44 -4.14 30.17 13.76
C ILE A 44 -5.52 29.92 13.13
N VAL A 45 -6.31 30.97 12.93
CA VAL A 45 -7.63 30.87 12.30
C VAL A 45 -7.52 30.41 10.84
N LEU A 46 -6.56 30.95 10.08
CA LEU A 46 -6.28 30.54 8.70
C LEU A 46 -5.90 29.05 8.62
N TYR A 47 -5.04 28.59 9.54
CA TYR A 47 -4.63 27.19 9.63
C TYR A 47 -5.81 26.26 9.93
N ILE A 48 -6.66 26.62 10.91
CA ILE A 48 -7.85 25.83 11.24
C ILE A 48 -8.80 25.79 10.05
N PHE A 49 -8.98 26.90 9.34
CA PHE A 49 -9.80 26.95 8.13
C PHE A 49 -9.23 26.06 7.01
N ALA A 50 -7.93 26.13 6.74
CA ALA A 50 -7.26 25.27 5.77
C ALA A 50 -7.41 23.77 6.12
N LYS A 51 -7.25 23.42 7.40
CA LYS A 51 -7.44 22.05 7.90
C LYS A 51 -8.88 21.57 7.78
N MET A 52 -9.87 22.44 8.02
CA MET A 52 -11.29 22.14 7.82
C MET A 52 -11.65 22.03 6.34
N ALA A 53 -11.10 22.89 5.49
CA ALA A 53 -11.30 22.86 4.03
C ALA A 53 -10.72 21.56 3.43
N TRP A 54 -9.54 21.14 3.89
CA TRP A 54 -8.91 19.87 3.50
C TRP A 54 -9.74 18.63 3.85
N ARG A 55 -10.46 18.70 4.99
CA ARG A 55 -11.35 17.61 5.43
C ARG A 55 -12.71 17.60 4.73
N ALA A 56 -13.15 18.74 4.18
CA ALA A 56 -14.51 18.90 3.64
C ALA A 56 -14.57 18.87 2.10
N MET A 57 -13.53 19.34 1.41
CA MET A 57 -13.41 19.28 -0.04
C MET A 57 -12.20 18.42 -0.37
N GLY A 58 -12.42 17.14 -0.66
CA GLY A 58 -11.38 16.27 -1.21
C GLY A 58 -10.79 16.86 -2.50
N CYS A 59 -9.55 16.47 -2.84
CA CYS A 59 -8.70 16.71 -4.03
C CYS A 59 -8.73 18.07 -4.75
N LEU A 60 -9.89 18.67 -4.97
CA LEU A 60 -10.17 19.90 -5.70
C LEU A 60 -9.35 21.12 -5.23
N PRO A 61 -9.23 21.46 -3.93
CA PRO A 61 -8.37 22.58 -3.51
C PRO A 61 -6.87 22.29 -3.70
N SER A 62 -6.47 21.01 -3.63
CA SER A 62 -5.10 20.59 -3.95
C SER A 62 -4.81 20.77 -5.45
N ILE A 63 -5.78 20.49 -6.32
CA ILE A 63 -5.65 20.68 -7.77
C ILE A 63 -5.50 22.16 -8.11
N PHE A 64 -6.27 23.05 -7.50
CA PHE A 64 -6.13 24.50 -7.72
C PHE A 64 -4.78 25.04 -7.26
N LEU A 65 -4.27 24.54 -6.13
CA LEU A 65 -2.95 24.93 -5.62
C LEU A 65 -1.83 24.42 -6.54
N ILE A 66 -1.93 23.18 -7.02
CA ILE A 66 -0.99 22.61 -8.00
C ILE A 66 -1.04 23.38 -9.32
N LEU A 67 -2.23 23.71 -9.84
CA LEU A 67 -2.39 24.51 -11.05
C LEU A 67 -1.79 25.91 -10.89
N ALA A 68 -2.01 26.57 -9.75
CA ALA A 68 -1.44 27.88 -9.46
C ALA A 68 0.10 27.84 -9.44
N ILE A 69 0.69 26.79 -8.86
CA ILE A 69 2.14 26.57 -8.85
C ILE A 69 2.66 26.32 -10.27
N ILE A 70 1.99 25.49 -11.07
CA ILE A 70 2.37 25.22 -12.47
C ILE A 70 2.35 26.52 -13.29
N VAL A 71 1.29 27.32 -13.18
CA VAL A 71 1.16 28.60 -13.87
C VAL A 71 2.26 29.56 -13.44
N PHE A 72 2.58 29.63 -12.15
CA PHE A 72 3.66 30.47 -11.63
C PHE A 72 5.03 30.04 -12.14
N ILE A 73 5.32 28.73 -12.19
CA ILE A 73 6.58 28.20 -12.73
C ILE A 73 6.71 28.52 -14.23
N LEU A 74 5.64 28.32 -15.01
CA LEU A 74 5.64 28.64 -16.43
C LEU A 74 5.81 30.16 -16.68
N TYR A 75 5.23 30.99 -15.81
CA TYR A 75 5.45 32.43 -15.83
C TYR A 75 6.90 32.80 -15.51
N ALA A 76 7.49 32.21 -14.46
CA ALA A 76 8.87 32.46 -14.05
C ALA A 76 9.91 32.04 -15.10
N ILE A 77 9.64 30.97 -15.84
CA ILE A 77 10.50 30.49 -16.94
C ILE A 77 10.30 31.33 -18.23
N GLY A 78 9.34 32.27 -18.23
CA GLY A 78 9.09 33.14 -19.38
C GLY A 78 8.36 32.45 -20.53
N ALA A 79 7.67 31.32 -20.27
CA ALA A 79 6.91 30.57 -21.27
C ALA A 79 5.79 31.39 -21.93
N PHE A 80 5.42 32.53 -21.33
CA PHE A 80 4.42 33.47 -21.84
C PHE A 80 4.99 34.79 -22.37
N SER A 81 6.32 34.95 -22.42
CA SER A 81 6.97 36.21 -22.84
C SER A 81 6.78 36.55 -24.33
N GLY A 82 6.29 35.61 -25.16
CA GLY A 82 6.03 35.80 -26.60
C GLY A 82 4.57 35.59 -27.04
N GLY A 83 3.61 35.52 -26.10
CA GLY A 83 2.19 35.25 -26.40
C GLY A 83 1.85 33.75 -26.62
N VAL A 84 0.55 33.43 -26.55
CA VAL A 84 0.00 32.05 -26.49
C VAL A 84 0.28 31.21 -27.75
N THR A 85 0.73 31.84 -28.84
CA THR A 85 0.98 31.19 -30.13
C THR A 85 2.27 30.36 -30.19
N ASN A 86 3.24 30.62 -29.29
CA ASN A 86 4.57 29.98 -29.32
C ASN A 86 4.83 28.98 -28.17
N VAL A 87 3.79 28.59 -27.44
CA VAL A 87 3.92 27.62 -26.33
C VAL A 87 4.36 26.24 -26.85
N GLY A 88 3.91 25.85 -28.05
CA GLY A 88 4.22 24.55 -28.65
C GLY A 88 5.68 24.37 -29.06
N SER A 89 6.36 25.43 -29.53
CA SER A 89 7.76 25.38 -29.96
C SER A 89 8.72 25.35 -28.77
N ASN A 90 8.45 26.14 -27.73
CA ASN A 90 9.25 26.17 -26.50
C ASN A 90 9.15 24.87 -25.70
N LEU A 91 7.97 24.24 -25.65
CA LEU A 91 7.77 22.98 -24.95
C LEU A 91 8.49 21.80 -25.63
N ARG A 92 8.57 21.79 -26.97
CA ARG A 92 9.32 20.75 -27.73
C ARG A 92 10.83 20.85 -27.54
N ASN A 93 11.36 22.06 -27.42
CA ASN A 93 12.78 22.28 -27.12
C ASN A 93 13.14 21.85 -25.70
N PHE A 94 12.23 22.04 -24.73
CA PHE A 94 12.43 21.59 -23.35
C PHE A 94 12.28 20.07 -23.18
N LEU A 95 11.39 19.42 -23.94
CA LEU A 95 11.20 17.96 -23.94
C LEU A 95 12.26 17.20 -24.76
N GLY A 96 13.32 17.87 -25.22
CA GLY A 96 14.44 17.23 -25.91
C GLY A 96 14.11 16.64 -27.28
N GLN A 97 12.99 17.02 -27.90
CA GLN A 97 12.59 16.51 -29.23
C GLN A 97 13.22 17.26 -30.41
N GLY A 98 14.11 18.22 -30.14
CA GLY A 98 14.86 18.96 -31.15
C GLY A 98 16.22 18.36 -31.47
N HIS A 99 16.28 17.12 -31.96
CA HIS A 99 17.51 16.57 -32.58
C HIS A 99 17.20 16.02 -33.97
N THR A 100 17.35 16.87 -34.98
CA THR A 100 17.63 16.42 -36.34
C THR A 100 19.13 16.55 -36.60
N ALA A 101 19.76 15.38 -36.70
CA ALA A 101 20.86 15.02 -37.60
C ALA A 101 22.03 16.02 -37.76
N GLN A 102 23.17 15.65 -37.18
CA GLN A 102 24.48 15.86 -37.80
C GLN A 102 25.24 14.53 -37.70
N ARG A 103 25.20 13.74 -38.77
CA ARG A 103 26.16 12.66 -39.01
C ARG A 103 27.42 13.32 -39.54
N ASP A 104 28.44 13.43 -38.71
CA ASP A 104 29.81 13.64 -39.19
C ASP A 104 30.64 12.40 -38.85
N VAL A 105 30.94 11.68 -39.93
CA VAL A 105 31.97 10.65 -40.06
C VAL A 105 33.31 11.36 -39.94
N ILE A 106 34.32 10.75 -39.28
CA ILE A 106 35.74 10.65 -39.69
C ILE A 106 36.67 10.35 -38.49
N ALA A 107 37.52 9.34 -38.72
CA ALA A 107 38.87 9.07 -38.21
C ALA A 107 39.10 8.56 -36.76
N ALA A 108 39.71 7.37 -36.74
CA ALA A 108 40.54 6.82 -35.67
C ALA A 108 41.81 7.68 -35.43
N PRO A 109 42.50 7.44 -34.30
CA PRO A 109 43.82 6.82 -34.46
C PRO A 109 44.15 5.73 -33.44
N SER A 110 45.02 4.84 -33.92
CA SER A 110 45.70 3.71 -33.27
C SER A 110 46.79 4.14 -32.28
N GLN A 111 46.80 3.54 -31.08
CA GLN A 111 47.98 3.15 -30.27
C GLN A 111 47.46 2.06 -29.30
N GLY A 112 47.95 0.82 -29.21
CA GLY A 112 49.32 0.35 -29.34
C GLY A 112 49.95 0.25 -27.95
N MET A 113 49.55 -0.74 -27.13
CA MET A 113 50.34 -1.21 -25.99
C MET A 113 49.98 -2.63 -25.59
N ALA A 114 50.98 -3.49 -25.63
CA ALA A 114 50.97 -4.91 -25.32
C ALA A 114 51.13 -5.15 -23.80
N VAL A 115 50.48 -6.18 -23.26
CA VAL A 115 50.87 -6.88 -22.01
C VAL A 115 50.42 -8.35 -22.11
N PRO A 116 51.21 -9.34 -21.63
CA PRO A 116 51.16 -10.71 -22.11
C PRO A 116 50.33 -11.69 -21.26
N LEU A 117 50.06 -12.82 -21.94
CA LEU A 117 49.64 -14.15 -21.52
C LEU A 117 50.24 -14.63 -20.16
N LEU A 118 49.40 -15.12 -19.25
CA LEU A 118 49.69 -16.07 -18.14
C LEU A 118 48.33 -16.66 -17.70
N SER A 119 48.00 -17.87 -18.15
CA SER A 119 48.18 -19.17 -17.48
C SER A 119 46.95 -19.56 -16.63
N ASP A 120 46.17 -20.47 -17.19
CA ASP A 120 45.14 -21.24 -16.52
C ASP A 120 45.77 -22.07 -15.39
N GLU A 121 45.33 -21.87 -14.16
CA GLU A 121 45.48 -22.86 -13.08
C GLU A 121 44.10 -23.40 -12.69
N GLU A 122 43.95 -24.66 -13.05
CA GLU A 122 43.09 -25.70 -12.51
C GLU A 122 42.88 -25.57 -11.00
N PHE A 123 41.62 -25.59 -10.55
CA PHE A 123 41.30 -25.99 -9.17
C PHE A 123 40.17 -27.03 -9.20
N ASP A 124 40.59 -28.28 -9.30
CA ASP A 124 39.80 -29.47 -9.01
C ASP A 124 39.48 -29.53 -7.51
N VAL A 125 38.21 -29.76 -7.18
CA VAL A 125 37.81 -30.25 -5.85
C VAL A 125 36.94 -31.49 -6.05
N PRO A 126 37.43 -32.70 -5.69
CA PRO A 126 36.63 -33.91 -5.77
C PRO A 126 35.96 -34.15 -4.42
N ILE A 127 34.63 -34.21 -4.40
CA ILE A 127 33.90 -34.94 -3.36
C ILE A 127 32.87 -35.82 -4.04
N SER A 128 33.31 -37.04 -4.30
CA SER A 128 32.44 -38.20 -4.49
C SER A 128 31.95 -38.67 -3.12
N GLU A 129 30.67 -38.51 -2.83
CA GLU A 129 29.98 -39.48 -1.98
C GLU A 129 28.75 -40.00 -2.72
N SER A 130 28.97 -41.18 -3.28
CA SER A 130 27.96 -42.13 -3.70
C SER A 130 27.11 -42.57 -2.52
N PHE A 131 25.81 -42.29 -2.56
CA PHE A 131 24.82 -43.03 -1.78
C PHE A 131 23.84 -43.71 -2.74
N SER A 132 24.00 -45.04 -2.82
CA SER A 132 23.12 -45.94 -3.56
C SER A 132 21.93 -46.40 -2.70
N SER A 133 20.73 -46.20 -3.26
CA SER A 133 19.54 -47.09 -3.23
C SER A 133 18.76 -47.29 -1.90
N PRO A 134 17.48 -47.71 -1.90
CA PRO A 134 16.69 -48.30 -3.00
C PRO A 134 15.28 -47.75 -3.24
N GLN A 135 14.74 -48.16 -4.39
CA GLN A 135 13.36 -47.98 -4.87
C GLN A 135 12.31 -48.40 -3.83
N ALA A 136 11.32 -47.52 -3.60
CA ALA A 136 10.04 -47.86 -3.01
C ALA A 136 8.93 -47.44 -3.98
N SER A 137 8.27 -48.44 -4.54
CA SER A 137 7.06 -48.37 -5.32
C SER A 137 5.87 -47.94 -4.46
N ALA A 138 5.29 -46.77 -4.77
CA ALA A 138 3.88 -46.46 -4.53
C ALA A 138 3.48 -45.26 -5.39
N GLN A 139 2.72 -45.52 -6.46
CA GLN A 139 2.03 -44.49 -7.24
C GLN A 139 0.85 -43.93 -6.43
N PRO A 140 0.67 -42.60 -6.38
CA PRO A 140 -0.65 -42.05 -6.64
C PRO A 140 -0.62 -41.00 -7.76
N GLN A 141 -1.39 -41.30 -8.81
CA GLN A 141 -2.08 -40.43 -9.77
C GLN A 141 -1.53 -39.02 -10.06
N ALA A 142 -1.16 -38.85 -11.34
CA ALA A 142 -0.48 -37.72 -11.95
C ALA A 142 -1.18 -36.36 -11.76
N VAL A 143 -0.47 -35.44 -11.11
CA VAL A 143 -0.53 -34.00 -11.37
C VAL A 143 0.49 -33.73 -12.49
N PRO A 144 0.25 -32.83 -13.47
CA PRO A 144 1.24 -32.55 -14.50
C PRO A 144 2.53 -32.02 -13.86
N GLN A 145 3.58 -32.85 -13.81
CA GLN A 145 4.93 -32.43 -13.47
C GLN A 145 5.47 -31.58 -14.63
N GLN A 146 5.10 -30.31 -14.66
CA GLN A 146 5.78 -29.34 -15.48
C GLN A 146 6.92 -28.72 -14.66
N THR A 147 8.14 -29.12 -15.05
CA THR A 147 9.37 -28.33 -15.10
C THR A 147 10.05 -27.93 -13.78
N ALA A 148 10.99 -28.77 -13.34
CA ALA A 148 11.98 -28.40 -12.31
C ALA A 148 13.09 -27.44 -12.81
N ASN A 149 13.07 -27.03 -14.09
CA ASN A 149 14.07 -26.15 -14.71
C ASN A 149 13.47 -24.93 -15.46
N GLN A 150 12.18 -24.65 -15.31
CA GLN A 150 11.59 -23.40 -15.82
C GLN A 150 11.23 -22.56 -14.59
N GLY A 151 11.79 -21.35 -14.49
CA GLY A 151 11.44 -20.42 -13.42
C GLY A 151 9.93 -20.21 -13.35
N PHE A 152 9.41 -19.92 -12.16
CA PHE A 152 7.99 -19.67 -11.97
C PHE A 152 7.52 -18.49 -12.83
N ASN A 153 6.66 -18.75 -13.81
CA ASN A 153 6.05 -17.74 -14.67
C ASN A 153 4.52 -17.74 -14.51
N PRO A 154 3.92 -16.72 -13.88
CA PRO A 154 2.47 -16.60 -13.70
C PRO A 154 1.65 -16.64 -14.99
N GLN A 155 2.24 -16.25 -16.12
CA GLN A 155 1.55 -16.15 -17.41
C GLN A 155 1.21 -17.52 -18.02
N ASN A 156 1.85 -18.59 -17.56
CA ASN A 156 1.60 -19.95 -18.03
C ASN A 156 0.30 -20.56 -17.47
N TYR A 157 -0.35 -19.86 -16.53
CA TYR A 157 -1.55 -20.33 -15.85
C TYR A 157 -2.83 -19.70 -16.43
N PRO A 158 -3.97 -20.41 -16.38
CA PRO A 158 -5.25 -19.88 -16.85
C PRO A 158 -5.66 -18.65 -16.04
N ALA A 159 -6.15 -17.63 -16.74
CA ALA A 159 -6.61 -16.38 -16.14
C ALA A 159 -8.12 -16.36 -15.96
N VAL A 160 -8.57 -15.75 -14.87
CA VAL A 160 -9.96 -15.41 -14.59
C VAL A 160 -10.05 -13.90 -14.36
N TYR A 161 -11.02 -13.27 -15.02
CA TYR A 161 -11.29 -11.84 -14.90
C TYR A 161 -12.62 -11.64 -14.18
N SER A 162 -12.62 -10.91 -13.07
CA SER A 162 -13.83 -10.60 -12.30
C SER A 162 -13.53 -9.52 -11.27
N ALA A 163 -14.56 -8.74 -10.92
CA ALA A 163 -14.56 -8.00 -9.66
C ALA A 163 -14.42 -8.98 -8.48
N ALA A 164 -13.73 -8.54 -7.43
CA ALA A 164 -13.40 -9.38 -6.29
C ALA A 164 -14.13 -8.95 -5.03
N GLN A 165 -14.74 -9.92 -4.34
CA GLN A 165 -15.21 -9.70 -2.97
C GLN A 165 -14.12 -10.13 -1.99
N VAL A 166 -13.57 -9.17 -1.24
CA VAL A 166 -12.51 -9.45 -0.25
C VAL A 166 -13.09 -10.07 1.02
N VAL A 167 -12.62 -11.27 1.36
CA VAL A 167 -12.99 -12.01 2.59
C VAL A 167 -11.97 -11.74 3.71
N SER A 168 -10.68 -11.93 3.41
CA SER A 168 -9.53 -11.53 4.21
C SER A 168 -8.48 -10.91 3.30
N ALA A 169 -7.38 -10.38 3.85
CA ALA A 169 -6.35 -9.75 3.03
C ALA A 169 -5.60 -10.74 2.10
N ASP A 170 -5.68 -12.05 2.32
CA ASP A 170 -5.13 -13.10 1.45
C ASP A 170 -6.19 -13.97 0.76
N THR A 171 -7.48 -13.77 1.05
CA THR A 171 -8.57 -14.59 0.51
C THR A 171 -9.66 -13.73 -0.12
N LEU A 172 -9.93 -14.00 -1.39
CA LEU A 172 -10.91 -13.31 -2.22
C LEU A 172 -12.00 -14.27 -2.69
N ILE A 173 -13.15 -13.74 -3.09
CA ILE A 173 -14.12 -14.45 -3.90
C ILE A 173 -14.08 -13.86 -5.31
N ILE A 174 -13.74 -14.70 -6.29
CA ILE A 174 -13.57 -14.36 -7.71
C ILE A 174 -14.50 -15.29 -8.50
N GLY A 175 -15.40 -14.72 -9.31
CA GLY A 175 -16.36 -15.54 -10.08
C GLY A 175 -17.20 -16.50 -9.21
N GLY A 176 -17.51 -16.12 -7.97
CA GLY A 176 -18.27 -16.93 -7.01
C GLY A 176 -17.49 -18.07 -6.32
N ARG A 177 -16.17 -18.16 -6.53
CA ARG A 177 -15.29 -19.16 -5.90
C ARG A 177 -14.25 -18.50 -5.00
N TYR A 178 -13.88 -19.18 -3.92
CA TYR A 178 -12.79 -18.71 -3.06
C TYR A 178 -11.45 -18.85 -3.78
N LEU A 179 -10.63 -17.81 -3.69
CA LEU A 179 -9.26 -17.76 -4.16
C LEU A 179 -8.36 -17.31 -3.02
N ARG A 180 -7.36 -18.12 -2.68
CA ARG A 180 -6.27 -17.73 -1.78
C ARG A 180 -5.07 -17.24 -2.59
N LEU A 181 -4.50 -16.12 -2.18
CA LEU A 181 -3.31 -15.57 -2.82
C LEU A 181 -2.11 -16.49 -2.54
N PHE A 182 -1.41 -16.85 -3.62
CA PHE A 182 -0.23 -17.69 -3.56
C PHE A 182 0.95 -16.97 -2.92
N GLY A 183 1.77 -17.68 -2.14
CA GLY A 183 3.07 -17.20 -1.63
C GLY A 183 3.01 -16.18 -0.48
N ILE A 184 1.83 -15.82 0.01
CA ILE A 184 1.65 -14.89 1.13
C ILE A 184 0.73 -15.47 2.20
N ASP A 185 0.79 -14.92 3.40
CA ASP A 185 -0.13 -15.20 4.48
C ASP A 185 -0.55 -13.89 5.15
N ALA A 186 -1.87 -13.68 5.32
CA ALA A 186 -2.40 -12.49 5.97
C ALA A 186 -2.84 -12.78 7.41
N PRO A 187 -2.86 -11.76 8.30
CA PRO A 187 -3.44 -11.90 9.63
C PRO A 187 -4.92 -12.30 9.54
N GLU A 188 -5.33 -13.22 10.39
CA GLU A 188 -6.72 -13.65 10.47
C GLU A 188 -7.64 -12.47 10.82
N ASN A 189 -8.87 -12.44 10.29
CA ASN A 189 -9.81 -11.33 10.53
C ASN A 189 -10.07 -11.01 12.02
N ASN A 190 -9.91 -12.00 12.90
CA ASN A 190 -10.06 -11.84 14.36
C ASN A 190 -8.72 -11.62 15.09
N GLN A 191 -7.61 -11.50 14.37
CA GLN A 191 -6.28 -11.30 14.92
C GLN A 191 -6.10 -9.87 15.43
N THR A 192 -5.49 -9.78 16.60
CA THR A 192 -5.11 -8.53 17.25
C THR A 192 -3.60 -8.42 17.33
N CYS A 193 -3.07 -7.24 17.08
CA CYS A 193 -1.63 -6.92 17.10
C CYS A 193 -1.40 -5.68 17.98
N ALA A 194 -0.14 -5.39 18.32
CA ALA A 194 0.25 -4.19 19.06
C ALA A 194 0.90 -3.17 18.12
N ASP A 195 0.51 -1.90 18.23
CA ASP A 195 1.10 -0.82 17.44
C ASP A 195 2.46 -0.37 18.01
N ARG A 196 3.06 0.68 17.41
CA ARG A 196 4.34 1.29 17.87
C ARG A 196 4.36 1.71 19.34
N THR A 197 3.18 1.91 19.93
CA THR A 197 3.00 2.35 21.32
C THR A 197 2.55 1.22 22.23
N GLY A 198 2.49 -0.02 21.74
CA GLY A 198 1.99 -1.18 22.46
C GLY A 198 0.47 -1.27 22.54
N ARG A 199 -0.28 -0.41 21.84
CA ARG A 199 -1.75 -0.45 21.88
C ARG A 199 -2.28 -1.56 20.98
N ALA A 200 -3.21 -2.34 21.52
CA ALA A 200 -3.87 -3.39 20.77
C ALA A 200 -4.78 -2.83 19.66
N TYR A 201 -4.68 -3.38 18.46
CA TYR A 201 -5.54 -3.06 17.32
C TYR A 201 -5.92 -4.30 16.52
N ALA A 202 -7.03 -4.23 15.79
CA ALA A 202 -7.56 -5.34 14.98
C ALA A 202 -6.84 -5.41 13.62
N CYS A 203 -5.59 -5.86 13.63
CA CYS A 203 -4.72 -5.89 12.45
C CYS A 203 -5.31 -6.69 11.28
N GLY A 204 -5.99 -7.82 11.51
CA GLY A 204 -6.61 -8.58 10.41
C GLY A 204 -7.76 -7.83 9.72
N ARG A 205 -8.56 -7.07 10.48
CA ARG A 205 -9.59 -6.20 9.88
C ARG A 205 -8.98 -5.01 9.15
N GLN A 206 -7.89 -4.45 9.66
CA GLN A 206 -7.21 -3.34 8.98
C GLN A 206 -6.57 -3.80 7.68
N ALA A 207 -5.89 -4.95 7.66
CA ALA A 207 -5.35 -5.56 6.44
C ALA A 207 -6.45 -5.78 5.39
N THR A 208 -7.57 -6.38 5.80
CA THR A 208 -8.73 -6.60 4.92
C THR A 208 -9.33 -5.29 4.41
N SER A 209 -9.44 -4.28 5.27
CA SER A 209 -9.94 -2.96 4.89
C SER A 209 -9.00 -2.23 3.93
N TRP A 210 -7.69 -2.41 4.10
CA TRP A 210 -6.69 -1.83 3.21
C TRP A 210 -6.83 -2.41 1.80
N LEU A 211 -6.94 -3.75 1.68
CA LEU A 211 -7.13 -4.40 0.39
C LEU A 211 -8.44 -3.96 -0.28
N LYS A 212 -9.55 -3.95 0.47
CA LYS A 212 -10.85 -3.46 -0.01
C LYS A 212 -10.77 -2.03 -0.54
N GLY A 213 -10.13 -1.13 0.20
CA GLY A 213 -9.98 0.26 -0.20
C GLY A 213 -9.07 0.45 -1.41
N TRP A 214 -8.06 -0.42 -1.57
CA TRP A 214 -7.13 -0.35 -2.68
C TRP A 214 -7.71 -0.88 -3.99
N ILE A 215 -8.38 -2.04 -3.96
CA ILE A 215 -8.97 -2.64 -5.18
C ILE A 215 -10.33 -2.03 -5.54
N ALA A 216 -11.09 -1.54 -4.55
CA ALA A 216 -12.45 -1.03 -4.72
C ALA A 216 -13.33 -2.03 -5.52
N ASP A 217 -14.00 -1.55 -6.57
CA ASP A 217 -14.85 -2.35 -7.46
C ASP A 217 -14.16 -2.69 -8.80
N ASN A 218 -12.83 -2.55 -8.86
CA ASN A 218 -12.09 -2.81 -10.09
C ASN A 218 -12.03 -4.33 -10.40
N GLU A 219 -11.97 -4.64 -11.69
CA GLU A 219 -11.75 -5.99 -12.17
C GLU A 219 -10.30 -6.43 -11.90
N LEU A 220 -10.13 -7.67 -11.42
CA LEU A 220 -8.84 -8.30 -11.21
C LEU A 220 -8.59 -9.37 -12.26
N GLU A 221 -7.33 -9.52 -12.65
CA GLU A 221 -6.85 -10.68 -13.40
C GLU A 221 -6.22 -11.67 -12.41
N CYS A 222 -6.81 -12.86 -12.26
CA CYS A 222 -6.29 -13.90 -11.38
C CYS A 222 -5.81 -15.12 -12.17
N ARG A 223 -4.51 -15.42 -12.07
CA ARG A 223 -3.85 -16.59 -12.64
C ARG A 223 -3.92 -17.76 -11.67
N ILE A 224 -4.58 -18.84 -12.08
CA ILE A 224 -4.91 -19.97 -11.20
C ILE A 224 -3.82 -21.03 -11.26
N ILE A 225 -3.07 -21.20 -10.17
CA ILE A 225 -1.94 -22.13 -10.05
C ILE A 225 -2.45 -23.52 -9.65
N GLN A 226 -3.35 -23.57 -8.68
CA GLN A 226 -3.93 -24.81 -8.17
C GLN A 226 -5.41 -24.62 -7.90
N GLN A 227 -6.17 -25.70 -8.05
CA GLN A 227 -7.57 -25.76 -7.68
C GLN A 227 -7.85 -27.05 -6.91
N ASP A 228 -8.59 -26.97 -5.81
CA ASP A 228 -9.01 -28.12 -5.03
C ASP A 228 -10.30 -28.76 -5.60
N GLN A 229 -10.66 -29.95 -5.11
CA GLN A 229 -11.87 -30.67 -5.53
C GLN A 229 -13.18 -29.93 -5.19
N ARG A 230 -13.16 -29.00 -4.24
CA ARG A 230 -14.32 -28.19 -3.83
C ARG A 230 -14.44 -26.91 -4.67
N GLY A 231 -13.46 -26.66 -5.54
CA GLY A 231 -13.39 -25.50 -6.42
C GLY A 231 -12.69 -24.28 -5.81
N ASN A 232 -12.09 -24.38 -4.62
CA ASN A 232 -11.24 -23.31 -4.09
C ASN A 232 -9.94 -23.23 -4.89
N MET A 233 -9.51 -22.02 -5.17
CA MET A 233 -8.38 -21.74 -6.04
C MET A 233 -7.21 -21.18 -5.22
N ILE A 234 -6.00 -21.46 -5.67
CA ILE A 234 -4.77 -20.79 -5.24
C ILE A 234 -4.17 -20.14 -6.47
N GLY A 235 -3.85 -18.85 -6.38
CA GLY A 235 -3.39 -18.11 -7.55
C GLY A 235 -2.77 -16.77 -7.23
N ILE A 236 -2.28 -16.11 -8.27
CA ILE A 236 -1.77 -14.74 -8.22
C ILE A 236 -2.80 -13.85 -8.89
N CYS A 237 -3.15 -12.75 -8.23
CA CYS A 237 -4.05 -11.76 -8.80
C CYS A 237 -3.32 -10.46 -9.04
N SER A 238 -3.70 -9.76 -10.11
CA SER A 238 -3.21 -8.43 -10.44
C SER A 238 -4.37 -7.45 -10.63
N LEU A 239 -4.11 -6.20 -10.25
CA LEU A 239 -4.92 -5.03 -10.57
C LEU A 239 -4.18 -4.24 -11.64
N GLY A 240 -4.52 -4.48 -12.90
CA GLY A 240 -3.73 -3.99 -14.03
C GLY A 240 -2.29 -4.50 -13.95
N ALA A 241 -1.32 -3.58 -13.84
CA ALA A 241 0.10 -3.93 -13.74
C ALA A 241 0.58 -4.26 -12.31
N TYR A 242 -0.28 -4.12 -11.29
CA TYR A 242 0.11 -4.30 -9.89
C TYR A 242 -0.24 -5.70 -9.39
N ASP A 243 0.76 -6.44 -8.92
CA ASP A 243 0.57 -7.72 -8.22
C ASP A 243 0.00 -7.48 -6.81
N LEU A 244 -1.13 -8.14 -6.50
CA LEU A 244 -1.81 -7.99 -5.22
C LEU A 244 -0.96 -8.51 -4.04
N GLY A 245 -0.31 -9.65 -4.20
CA GLY A 245 0.51 -10.25 -3.16
C GLY A 245 1.72 -9.37 -2.84
N ALA A 246 2.39 -8.88 -3.88
CA ALA A 246 3.48 -7.93 -3.73
C ALA A 246 3.01 -6.64 -3.03
N ALA A 247 1.86 -6.09 -3.43
CA ALA A 247 1.32 -4.87 -2.84
C ALA A 247 0.96 -5.04 -1.36
N LEU A 248 0.33 -6.15 -0.99
CA LEU A 248 -0.02 -6.48 0.40
C LEU A 248 1.22 -6.63 1.29
N VAL A 249 2.21 -7.38 0.82
CA VAL A 249 3.46 -7.61 1.55
C VAL A 249 4.24 -6.30 1.68
N ASN A 250 4.35 -5.50 0.61
CA ASN A 250 5.05 -4.21 0.63
C ASN A 250 4.37 -3.17 1.52
N ALA A 251 3.04 -3.22 1.63
CA ALA A 251 2.27 -2.40 2.56
C ALA A 251 2.35 -2.91 4.02
N GLY A 252 2.91 -4.10 4.24
CA GLY A 252 3.03 -4.75 5.54
C GLY A 252 1.73 -5.35 6.05
N TRP A 253 0.77 -5.65 5.18
CA TRP A 253 -0.52 -6.25 5.55
C TRP A 253 -0.59 -7.76 5.33
N ALA A 254 0.44 -8.34 4.74
CA ALA A 254 0.68 -9.77 4.66
C ALA A 254 2.17 -10.04 4.89
N VAL A 255 2.49 -11.29 5.23
CA VAL A 255 3.85 -11.79 5.34
C VAL A 255 4.09 -12.84 4.26
N VAL A 256 5.35 -13.05 3.89
CA VAL A 256 5.78 -14.08 2.93
C VAL A 256 5.58 -15.44 3.58
N TYR A 257 5.00 -16.37 2.82
CA TYR A 257 4.87 -17.76 3.25
C TYR A 257 5.89 -18.63 2.52
N SER A 258 7.11 -18.66 3.08
CA SER A 258 8.29 -19.30 2.49
C SER A 258 8.16 -20.81 2.29
N GLU A 259 7.24 -21.48 2.99
CA GLU A 259 6.92 -22.89 2.72
C GLU A 259 6.41 -23.12 1.29
N HIS A 260 5.85 -22.08 0.66
CA HIS A 260 5.30 -22.16 -0.70
C HIS A 260 6.13 -21.38 -1.72
N SER A 261 6.60 -20.18 -1.36
CA SER A 261 7.37 -19.35 -2.27
C SER A 261 8.07 -18.17 -1.59
N ASP A 262 9.25 -17.82 -2.08
CA ASP A 262 10.01 -16.65 -1.63
C ASP A 262 9.92 -15.45 -2.59
N ILE A 263 9.07 -15.50 -3.63
CA ILE A 263 8.96 -14.46 -4.66
C ILE A 263 8.66 -13.06 -4.09
N TYR A 264 8.05 -12.98 -2.90
CA TYR A 264 7.70 -11.71 -2.27
C TYR A 264 8.68 -11.24 -1.18
N MET A 265 9.79 -11.96 -0.95
CA MET A 265 10.77 -11.62 0.08
C MET A 265 11.31 -10.19 -0.02
N PRO A 266 11.67 -9.66 -1.22
CA PRO A 266 12.14 -8.28 -1.34
C PRO A 266 11.13 -7.24 -0.82
N TYR A 267 9.84 -7.47 -1.06
CA TYR A 267 8.77 -6.58 -0.59
C TYR A 267 8.61 -6.64 0.93
N GLN A 268 8.80 -7.82 1.54
CA GLN A 268 8.73 -7.95 2.99
C GLN A 268 9.88 -7.22 3.66
N VAL A 269 11.10 -7.38 3.14
CA VAL A 269 12.28 -6.65 3.65
C VAL A 269 12.03 -5.14 3.59
N GLN A 270 11.46 -4.65 2.49
CA GLN A 270 11.11 -3.23 2.37
C GLN A 270 10.03 -2.82 3.39
N ALA A 271 9.00 -3.63 3.62
CA ALA A 271 7.95 -3.34 4.60
C ALA A 271 8.49 -3.32 6.04
N GLN A 272 9.41 -4.22 6.37
CA GLN A 272 10.11 -4.28 7.66
C GLN A 272 10.98 -3.04 7.89
N GLN A 273 11.84 -2.70 6.94
CA GLN A 273 12.72 -1.52 7.03
C GLN A 273 11.95 -0.22 7.21
N ASN A 274 10.77 -0.12 6.57
CA ASN A 274 9.90 1.05 6.66
C ASN A 274 8.87 0.97 7.80
N ALA A 275 8.91 -0.08 8.63
CA ALA A 275 7.99 -0.32 9.74
C ALA A 275 6.51 -0.16 9.33
N ARG A 276 6.12 -0.74 8.18
CA ARG A 276 4.78 -0.61 7.58
C ARG A 276 3.82 -1.68 8.11
N GLY A 277 2.54 -1.33 8.21
CA GLY A 277 1.47 -2.27 8.56
C GLY A 277 1.76 -3.00 9.87
N LEU A 278 1.84 -4.33 9.80
CA LEU A 278 2.17 -5.21 10.92
C LEU A 278 3.55 -4.91 11.52
N TRP A 279 4.54 -4.58 10.68
CA TRP A 279 5.92 -4.31 11.07
C TRP A 279 6.11 -3.00 11.83
N GLN A 280 5.04 -2.23 12.05
CA GLN A 280 5.10 -1.05 12.89
C GLN A 280 5.22 -1.40 14.39
N GLY A 281 4.82 -2.60 14.80
CA GLY A 281 4.86 -2.99 16.21
C GLY A 281 5.00 -4.50 16.35
N GLU A 282 4.41 -5.05 17.40
CA GLU A 282 4.52 -6.48 17.70
C GLU A 282 3.28 -7.24 17.20
N PHE A 283 3.52 -8.39 16.58
CA PHE A 283 2.47 -9.27 16.13
C PHE A 283 2.95 -10.72 16.12
N TYR A 284 2.00 -11.65 16.22
CA TYR A 284 2.26 -13.06 15.92
C TYR A 284 2.15 -13.28 14.42
N MET A 285 3.06 -14.08 13.84
CA MET A 285 2.89 -14.54 12.47
C MET A 285 1.52 -15.24 12.31
N PRO A 286 0.84 -15.10 11.16
CA PRO A 286 -0.52 -15.62 11.03
C PRO A 286 -0.64 -17.13 11.29
N TRP A 287 0.33 -17.93 10.84
CA TRP A 287 0.39 -19.36 11.14
C TRP A 287 0.56 -19.67 12.64
N ASP A 288 1.33 -18.87 13.37
CA ASP A 288 1.50 -19.04 14.81
C ASP A 288 0.25 -18.61 15.58
N TRP A 289 -0.43 -17.55 15.12
CA TRP A 289 -1.72 -17.14 15.64
C TRP A 289 -2.75 -18.29 15.52
N ARG A 290 -2.84 -18.97 14.37
CA ARG A 290 -3.71 -20.15 14.21
C ARG A 290 -3.39 -21.25 15.21
N LYS A 291 -2.11 -21.58 15.38
CA LYS A 291 -1.66 -22.59 16.37
C LYS A 291 -2.07 -22.22 17.79
N ILE A 292 -1.94 -20.94 18.16
CA ILE A 292 -2.35 -20.43 19.48
C ILE A 292 -3.86 -20.53 19.64
N GLN A 293 -4.66 -20.10 18.65
CA GLN A 293 -6.12 -20.16 18.73
C GLN A 293 -6.64 -21.60 18.81
N ALA A 294 -6.02 -22.54 18.10
CA ALA A 294 -6.38 -23.95 18.13
C ALA A 294 -6.18 -24.59 19.52
N ARG A 295 -5.22 -24.09 20.31
CA ARG A 295 -4.92 -24.58 21.66
C ARG A 295 -5.79 -23.97 22.77
N LYS A 296 -6.57 -22.92 22.48
CA LYS A 296 -7.39 -22.27 23.51
C LYS A 296 -8.48 -23.22 24.02
N PRO A 297 -8.57 -23.45 25.34
CA PRO A 297 -9.63 -24.30 25.89
C PRO A 297 -10.99 -23.67 25.57
N LYS A 298 -11.88 -24.45 24.96
CA LYS A 298 -13.27 -24.02 24.68
C LYS A 298 -14.06 -24.01 25.98
N ILE A 299 -13.88 -22.98 26.80
CA ILE A 299 -14.67 -22.80 28.01
C ILE A 299 -16.09 -22.38 27.59
N LYS A 300 -17.04 -23.30 27.69
CA LYS A 300 -18.47 -22.97 27.55
C LYS A 300 -18.89 -22.24 28.82
N VAL A 301 -19.17 -20.94 28.70
CA VAL A 301 -19.86 -20.19 29.76
C VAL A 301 -21.31 -20.67 29.78
N ILE A 302 -21.64 -21.59 30.68
CA ILE A 302 -23.03 -22.00 30.90
C ILE A 302 -23.71 -20.88 31.67
N ASN A 303 -24.45 -20.04 30.96
CA ASN A 303 -25.31 -19.04 31.61
C ASN A 303 -26.39 -19.79 32.39
N LYS A 304 -26.35 -19.71 33.73
CA LYS A 304 -27.42 -20.26 34.57
C LYS A 304 -28.75 -19.61 34.16
N PRO A 305 -29.81 -20.39 33.89
CA PRO A 305 -31.10 -19.83 33.54
C PRO A 305 -31.60 -18.90 34.66
N LYS A 306 -32.08 -17.72 34.27
CA LYS A 306 -32.58 -16.69 35.19
C LYS A 306 -33.73 -17.30 36.00
N ALA A 307 -33.56 -17.42 37.32
CA ALA A 307 -34.58 -18.00 38.19
C ALA A 307 -35.91 -17.25 37.99
N ARG A 308 -36.96 -17.99 37.58
CA ARG A 308 -38.30 -17.43 37.38
C ARG A 308 -38.79 -16.92 38.74
N LYS A 309 -38.97 -15.61 38.90
CA LYS A 309 -39.58 -15.03 40.11
C LYS A 309 -40.90 -15.75 40.34
N ARG A 310 -41.01 -16.52 41.43
CA ARG A 310 -42.29 -17.08 41.87
C ARG A 310 -43.12 -15.90 42.37
N THR A 311 -44.07 -15.45 41.56
CA THR A 311 -45.12 -14.54 42.01
C THR A 311 -45.93 -15.32 43.05
N PHE A 312 -45.76 -14.99 44.33
CA PHE A 312 -46.65 -15.47 45.39
C PHE A 312 -48.02 -14.87 45.13
N LEU A 313 -48.94 -15.66 44.58
CA LEU A 313 -50.36 -15.35 44.60
C LEU A 313 -50.82 -15.50 46.06
N ASN A 314 -51.22 -14.38 46.67
CA ASN A 314 -51.92 -14.39 47.96
C ASN A 314 -53.27 -15.10 47.79
N PRO A 315 -53.59 -16.12 48.59
CA PRO A 315 -54.97 -16.58 48.73
C PRO A 315 -55.65 -15.69 49.78
N MET A 316 -56.35 -14.65 49.33
CA MET A 316 -57.46 -14.09 50.11
C MET A 316 -58.73 -14.29 49.32
N GLY A 317 -59.63 -15.12 49.85
CA GLY A 317 -60.93 -15.39 49.24
C GLY A 317 -61.65 -16.59 49.84
N ASN A 318 -61.90 -16.58 51.14
CA ASN A 318 -63.22 -16.78 51.78
C ASN A 318 -63.08 -16.88 53.30
#